data_AF-A0A2U3ALJ2-F1
#
_entry.id   AF-A0A2U3ALJ2-F1
#
_cell.length_a   1.000
_cell.length_b   1.000
_cell.length_c   1.000
_cell.angle_alpha   90.00
_cell.angle_beta   90.00
_cell.angle_gamma   90.00
#
_symmetry.space_group_name_H-M   'P 1'
#
loop_
_entity.id
_entity.type
_entity.pdbx_description
1 polymer ?
#
loop_
_entity_poly.entity_id
_entity_poly.type
_entity_poly.pdbx_seq_one_letter_code
_entity_poly.pdbx_strand_id
1 'polypeptide(L)'
;MMNRLISRQQRQEVAARINDFYILCIYSNAKMTNKYDFLTHKFDNSAVIELSETTFNLTSKSFIVWDKSYAENEGIFFSIRMQARQETIIGLSKALVSYYLKKNDTSIGKFKDTYVIDDVLLAIQKLIYASNCLNEEEWRHFYQDFRDEVKLWVIEGMLKTRSIEELTALSDEDMNDEFFICMTEQLEKHQPFKDFMVQSTTVYLQKWIDELILEFTEKEQFQRVLDELQVKRTRNESILLSFTTDQHLFVMNNMPYQIVREAIYKNNFTNNPFSSFPVTTIYKGNTEGQIELRPLVKKNPIEFAWHQSSTISDIDVDVFDALCNIYLSKKRVTKEVIRTELVDLLKFRGLKPKRSGDGRRGGFDVKQKQQIMQSLCNIQSIYMNLSKVLSYENGKPQITNLQGRTFLFKDEQFNDHQVDAEKPTKYIYFAIDDVFEAYLAGSGRQIALQHMKALHYHPVQQLYEKRLCRYLSWRWRTVARKGGFQTPNTISTMFESIGMKLNERTPSRTRERFERALDQLQLDGVIDSWQYDKWDEIIADMKGWSRVWFETGVVIKPPKAITEQYKKIEQKKK
;
A
#
# COMPACT_ATOMS: atom_id res chain seq x y z
N MET A 1 -50.17 -18.99 -41.16
CA MET A 1 -48.89 -19.59 -41.60
C MET A 1 -48.22 -20.18 -40.38
N MET A 2 -47.73 -21.42 -40.51
CA MET A 2 -47.15 -22.23 -39.44
C MET A 2 -45.96 -21.54 -38.78
N ASN A 3 -46.05 -21.23 -37.48
CA ASN A 3 -44.87 -21.06 -36.64
C ASN A 3 -44.16 -22.42 -36.59
N ARG A 4 -43.19 -22.66 -37.48
CA ARG A 4 -42.20 -23.71 -37.26
C ARG A 4 -41.48 -23.34 -35.96
N LEU A 5 -41.65 -24.16 -34.94
CA LEU A 5 -40.80 -24.12 -33.74
C LEU A 5 -39.36 -24.22 -34.22
N ILE A 6 -38.63 -23.11 -34.19
CA ILE A 6 -37.20 -23.07 -34.49
C ILE A 6 -36.55 -24.07 -33.53
N SER A 7 -35.85 -25.07 -34.07
CA SER A 7 -35.24 -26.10 -33.23
C SER A 7 -34.10 -25.49 -32.40
N ARG A 8 -33.88 -26.00 -31.19
CA ARG A 8 -32.76 -25.59 -30.32
C ARG A 8 -31.42 -25.73 -31.05
N GLN A 9 -31.30 -26.73 -31.92
CA GLN A 9 -30.12 -27.00 -32.73
C GLN A 9 -29.82 -25.86 -33.72
N GLN A 10 -30.83 -25.35 -34.43
CA GLN A 10 -30.66 -24.23 -35.35
C GLN A 10 -30.23 -22.93 -34.64
N ARG A 11 -30.72 -22.69 -33.40
CA ARG A 11 -30.27 -21.54 -32.60
C ARG A 11 -28.80 -21.66 -32.20
N GLN A 12 -28.35 -22.87 -31.85
CA GLN A 12 -26.96 -23.14 -31.50
C GLN A 12 -26.03 -23.00 -32.71
N GLU A 13 -26.47 -23.44 -33.90
CA GLU A 13 -25.70 -23.27 -35.14
C GLU A 13 -25.47 -21.79 -35.47
N VAL A 14 -26.49 -20.94 -35.31
CA VAL A 14 -26.35 -19.50 -35.51
C VAL A 14 -25.48 -18.86 -34.42
N ALA A 15 -25.66 -19.24 -33.15
CA ALA A 15 -24.85 -18.74 -32.05
C ALA A 15 -23.35 -19.13 -32.16
N ALA A 16 -23.04 -20.29 -32.75
CA ALA A 16 -21.68 -20.76 -32.96
C ALA A 16 -20.87 -19.90 -33.95
N ARG A 17 -21.56 -19.11 -34.80
CA ARG A 17 -20.93 -18.16 -35.74
C ARG A 17 -20.54 -16.83 -35.08
N ILE A 18 -20.98 -16.59 -33.84
CA ILE A 18 -20.63 -15.40 -33.08
C ILE A 18 -19.23 -15.56 -32.50
N ASN A 19 -18.37 -14.60 -32.81
CA ASN A 19 -17.02 -14.50 -32.28
C ASN A 19 -17.04 -14.45 -30.76
N ASP A 20 -15.94 -14.90 -30.16
CA ASP A 20 -15.79 -14.80 -28.72
C ASP A 20 -15.62 -13.35 -28.28
N PHE A 21 -16.21 -13.03 -27.13
CA PHE A 21 -16.19 -11.70 -26.54
C PHE A 21 -16.11 -11.79 -25.02
N TYR A 22 -15.73 -10.67 -24.40
CA TYR A 22 -15.75 -10.44 -22.97
C TYR A 22 -16.74 -9.32 -22.63
N ILE A 23 -17.43 -9.50 -21.51
CA ILE A 23 -18.21 -8.45 -20.88
C ILE A 23 -17.39 -7.93 -19.71
N LEU A 24 -16.93 -6.68 -19.80
CA LEU A 24 -16.06 -6.06 -18.82
C LEU A 24 -16.86 -5.08 -17.97
N CYS A 25 -16.84 -5.28 -16.66
CA CYS A 25 -17.52 -4.43 -15.69
C CYS A 25 -16.52 -3.46 -15.05
N ILE A 26 -16.72 -2.15 -15.24
CA ILE A 26 -15.97 -1.13 -14.47
C ILE A 26 -16.74 -0.82 -13.20
N TYR A 27 -16.16 -1.22 -12.07
CA TYR A 27 -16.62 -0.79 -10.77
C TYR A 27 -16.24 0.69 -10.60
N SER A 28 -17.24 1.58 -10.67
CA SER A 28 -17.05 2.96 -10.24
C SER A 28 -16.87 2.98 -8.73
N ASN A 29 -16.06 3.90 -8.21
CA ASN A 29 -15.91 4.12 -6.77
C ASN A 29 -17.27 4.54 -6.19
N ALA A 30 -18.13 3.58 -5.87
CA ALA A 30 -19.44 3.83 -5.30
C ALA A 30 -19.26 4.58 -3.97
N LYS A 31 -20.11 5.59 -3.75
CA LYS A 31 -20.20 6.27 -2.45
C LYS A 31 -20.50 5.19 -1.41
N MET A 32 -19.56 4.98 -0.48
CA MET A 32 -19.67 3.99 0.57
C MET A 32 -20.94 4.25 1.40
N THR A 33 -21.98 3.43 1.20
CA THR A 33 -22.86 3.05 2.30
C THR A 33 -22.10 2.14 3.27
N ASN A 34 -22.65 1.96 4.46
CA ASN A 34 -21.91 1.54 5.63
C ASN A 34 -21.35 0.11 5.45
N LYS A 35 -20.02 0.00 5.43
CA LYS A 35 -19.22 -1.21 5.10
C LYS A 35 -19.63 -2.49 5.86
N TYR A 36 -20.37 -2.35 6.95
CA TYR A 36 -20.77 -3.40 7.87
C TYR A 36 -22.27 -3.78 7.79
N ASP A 37 -23.01 -3.22 6.83
CA ASP A 37 -24.45 -3.49 6.69
C ASP A 37 -24.74 -4.98 6.44
N PHE A 38 -23.82 -5.72 5.81
CA PHE A 38 -23.93 -7.18 5.65
C PHE A 38 -24.06 -7.99 6.97
N LEU A 39 -23.71 -7.38 8.11
CA LEU A 39 -23.86 -8.00 9.44
C LEU A 39 -25.28 -7.87 10.00
N THR A 40 -26.07 -6.90 9.53
CA THR A 40 -27.44 -6.66 10.01
C THR A 40 -28.48 -7.40 9.17
N HIS A 41 -28.13 -7.80 7.94
CA HIS A 41 -28.96 -8.62 7.09
C HIS A 41 -28.97 -10.10 7.51
N LYS A 42 -30.15 -10.73 7.48
CA LYS A 42 -30.26 -12.18 7.63
C LYS A 42 -29.54 -12.83 6.45
N PHE A 43 -28.55 -13.68 6.73
CA PHE A 43 -27.90 -14.47 5.70
C PHE A 43 -28.94 -15.29 4.95
N ASP A 44 -29.05 -15.03 3.65
CA ASP A 44 -29.86 -15.79 2.70
C ASP A 44 -28.94 -16.29 1.58
N ASN A 45 -28.95 -17.61 1.38
CA ASN A 45 -28.17 -18.26 0.32
C ASN A 45 -28.59 -17.73 -1.06
N SER A 46 -29.88 -17.46 -1.28
CA SER A 46 -30.36 -16.97 -2.58
C SER A 46 -29.92 -15.53 -2.93
N ALA A 47 -29.36 -14.77 -1.98
CA ALA A 47 -29.21 -13.33 -2.08
C ALA A 47 -27.76 -12.84 -1.84
N VAL A 48 -26.77 -13.66 -2.19
CA VAL A 48 -25.32 -13.33 -2.08
C VAL A 48 -24.97 -12.03 -2.78
N ILE A 49 -25.70 -11.70 -3.86
CA ILE A 49 -25.59 -10.44 -4.60
C ILE A 49 -26.32 -9.28 -3.90
N GLU A 50 -27.34 -9.52 -3.07
CA GLU A 50 -27.96 -8.46 -2.24
C GLU A 50 -27.13 -8.11 -1.01
N LEU A 51 -26.33 -9.05 -0.48
CA LEU A 51 -25.36 -8.78 0.60
C LEU A 51 -24.20 -7.86 0.18
N SER A 52 -24.10 -7.61 -1.12
CA SER A 52 -23.45 -6.42 -1.61
C SER A 52 -24.53 -5.37 -1.87
N GLU A 53 -24.55 -4.28 -1.11
CA GLU A 53 -25.17 -3.02 -1.56
C GLU A 53 -24.46 -2.42 -2.81
N THR A 54 -23.67 -3.21 -3.53
CA THR A 54 -23.74 -3.15 -5.00
C THR A 54 -24.94 -4.00 -5.38
N THR A 55 -26.12 -3.39 -5.31
CA THR A 55 -27.08 -3.64 -6.37
C THR A 55 -26.25 -3.68 -7.66
N PHE A 56 -26.41 -4.73 -8.47
CA PHE A 56 -26.15 -4.64 -9.90
C PHE A 56 -27.13 -3.60 -10.50
N ASN A 57 -27.19 -2.40 -9.92
CA ASN A 57 -27.32 -1.21 -10.71
C ASN A 57 -26.15 -1.30 -11.68
N LEU A 58 -26.45 -1.67 -12.91
CA LEU A 58 -25.63 -1.42 -14.10
C LEU A 58 -25.42 0.09 -14.31
N THR A 59 -25.12 0.83 -13.23
CA THR A 59 -24.48 2.13 -13.22
C THR A 59 -22.96 1.98 -13.29
N SER A 60 -22.42 0.77 -13.05
CA SER A 60 -21.12 0.35 -13.58
C SER A 60 -21.17 0.35 -15.11
N LYS A 61 -20.27 1.08 -15.75
CA LYS A 61 -20.15 1.03 -17.22
C LYS A 61 -19.67 -0.36 -17.60
N SER A 62 -20.59 -1.22 -18.02
CA SER A 62 -20.28 -2.51 -18.62
C SER A 62 -20.09 -2.31 -20.10
N PHE A 63 -19.05 -2.89 -20.68
CA PHE A 63 -18.76 -2.79 -22.10
C PHE A 63 -18.31 -4.14 -22.66
N ILE A 64 -18.62 -4.35 -23.93
CA ILE A 64 -18.31 -5.57 -24.66
C ILE A 64 -17.02 -5.35 -25.44
N VAL A 65 -16.13 -6.33 -25.39
CA VAL A 65 -14.89 -6.35 -26.18
C VAL A 65 -14.75 -7.69 -26.86
N TRP A 66 -14.56 -7.68 -28.18
CA TRP A 66 -14.24 -8.89 -28.94
C TRP A 66 -12.90 -9.50 -28.50
N ASP A 67 -12.77 -10.82 -28.54
CA ASP A 67 -11.57 -11.54 -28.10
C ASP A 67 -10.31 -11.06 -28.84
N LYS A 68 -10.42 -10.74 -30.14
CA LYS A 68 -9.33 -10.14 -30.92
C LYS A 68 -8.88 -8.79 -30.34
N SER A 69 -9.83 -7.88 -30.11
CA SER A 69 -9.55 -6.56 -29.52
C SER A 69 -9.04 -6.66 -28.08
N TYR A 70 -9.48 -7.70 -27.36
CA TYR A 70 -9.00 -8.03 -26.02
C TYR A 70 -7.53 -8.46 -26.05
N ALA A 71 -7.15 -9.38 -26.94
CA ALA A 71 -5.79 -9.88 -27.10
C ALA A 71 -4.79 -8.76 -27.47
N GLU A 72 -5.20 -7.83 -28.33
CA GLU A 72 -4.39 -6.67 -28.72
C GLU A 72 -4.10 -5.70 -27.55
N ASN A 73 -4.96 -5.70 -26.52
CA ASN A 73 -4.88 -4.78 -25.37
C ASN A 73 -4.91 -5.53 -24.02
N GLU A 74 -4.41 -6.76 -23.99
CA GLU A 74 -4.59 -7.70 -22.86
C GLU A 74 -4.14 -7.07 -21.52
N GLY A 75 -3.01 -6.36 -21.51
CA GLY A 75 -2.50 -5.74 -20.28
C GLY A 75 -3.46 -4.73 -19.63
N ILE A 76 -4.29 -4.02 -20.42
CA ILE A 76 -5.28 -3.06 -19.92
C ILE A 76 -6.48 -3.83 -19.36
N PHE A 77 -7.07 -4.73 -20.14
CA PHE A 77 -8.29 -5.44 -19.76
C PHE A 77 -8.08 -6.52 -18.71
N PHE A 78 -6.87 -7.09 -18.62
CA PHE A 78 -6.48 -7.99 -17.55
C PHE A 78 -6.66 -7.34 -16.18
N SER A 79 -6.27 -6.08 -16.03
CA SER A 79 -6.39 -5.36 -14.75
C SER A 79 -7.86 -5.20 -14.31
N ILE A 80 -8.77 -4.89 -15.24
CA ILE A 80 -10.21 -4.76 -15.01
C ILE A 80 -10.81 -6.11 -14.58
N ARG A 81 -10.43 -7.20 -15.26
CA ARG A 81 -10.88 -8.56 -14.90
C ARG A 81 -10.38 -8.98 -13.52
N MET A 82 -9.12 -8.70 -13.20
CA MET A 82 -8.56 -9.00 -11.87
C MET A 82 -9.26 -8.21 -10.77
N GLN A 83 -9.61 -6.95 -11.03
CA GLN A 83 -10.41 -6.15 -10.10
C GLN A 83 -11.80 -6.75 -9.88
N ALA A 84 -12.50 -7.18 -10.94
CA ALA A 84 -13.80 -7.82 -10.83
C ALA A 84 -13.75 -9.11 -9.98
N ARG A 85 -12.76 -9.97 -10.23
CA ARG A 85 -12.54 -11.18 -9.42
C ARG A 85 -12.29 -10.86 -7.94
N GLN A 86 -11.50 -9.83 -7.67
CA GLN A 86 -11.24 -9.39 -6.30
C GLN A 86 -12.53 -8.94 -5.60
N GLU A 87 -13.38 -8.17 -6.27
CA GLU A 87 -14.69 -7.76 -5.73
C GLU A 87 -15.60 -8.96 -5.45
N THR A 88 -15.63 -9.96 -6.36
CA THR A 88 -16.35 -11.22 -6.11
C THR A 88 -15.84 -11.93 -4.86
N ILE A 89 -14.52 -12.05 -4.69
CA ILE A 89 -13.91 -12.68 -3.51
C ILE A 89 -14.25 -11.91 -2.22
N ILE A 90 -14.32 -10.57 -2.28
CA ILE A 90 -14.79 -9.75 -1.15
C ILE A 90 -16.25 -10.10 -0.82
N GLY A 91 -17.14 -10.19 -1.81
CA GLY A 91 -18.53 -10.60 -1.63
C GLY A 91 -18.66 -11.99 -0.99
N LEU A 92 -17.94 -12.98 -1.53
CA LEU A 92 -17.89 -14.33 -0.99
C LEU A 92 -17.40 -14.35 0.47
N SER A 93 -16.36 -13.57 0.80
CA SER A 93 -15.84 -13.52 2.17
C SER A 93 -16.86 -12.98 3.18
N LYS A 94 -17.65 -11.97 2.79
CA LYS A 94 -18.75 -11.45 3.61
C LYS A 94 -19.84 -12.49 3.81
N ALA A 95 -20.26 -13.16 2.73
CA ALA A 95 -21.29 -14.19 2.76
C ALA A 95 -20.90 -15.34 3.71
N LEU A 96 -19.66 -15.85 3.62
CA LEU A 96 -19.18 -16.93 4.48
C LEU A 96 -19.10 -16.50 5.97
N VAL A 97 -18.67 -15.26 6.24
CA VAL A 97 -18.69 -14.72 7.61
C VAL A 97 -20.12 -14.64 8.15
N SER A 98 -21.07 -14.12 7.36
CA SER A 98 -22.48 -14.06 7.77
C SER A 98 -23.09 -15.44 8.00
N TYR A 99 -22.77 -16.42 7.16
CA TYR A 99 -23.15 -17.83 7.38
C TYR A 99 -22.63 -18.34 8.73
N TYR A 100 -21.35 -18.14 8.99
CA TYR A 100 -20.71 -18.60 10.22
C TYR A 100 -21.35 -17.98 11.48
N LEU A 101 -21.62 -16.67 11.46
CA LEU A 101 -22.26 -15.97 12.57
C LEU A 101 -23.66 -16.49 12.84
N LYS A 102 -24.44 -16.72 11.77
CA LYS A 102 -25.80 -17.27 11.86
C LYS A 102 -25.82 -18.69 12.42
N LYS A 103 -24.89 -19.55 11.97
CA LYS A 103 -24.82 -20.96 12.38
C LYS A 103 -24.45 -21.14 13.87
N ASN A 104 -23.58 -20.27 14.39
CA ASN A 104 -23.04 -20.41 15.75
C ASN A 104 -23.75 -19.53 16.78
N ASP A 105 -24.92 -18.98 16.45
CA ASP A 105 -25.70 -18.04 17.28
C ASP A 105 -24.82 -16.98 17.98
N THR A 106 -23.76 -16.56 17.27
CA THR A 106 -22.72 -15.72 17.85
C THR A 106 -23.14 -14.28 17.66
N SER A 107 -23.52 -13.62 18.76
CA SER A 107 -23.95 -12.23 18.67
C SER A 107 -22.86 -11.34 18.05
N ILE A 108 -23.28 -10.45 17.14
CA ILE A 108 -22.47 -9.37 16.54
C ILE A 108 -21.74 -8.57 17.63
N GLY A 109 -22.23 -8.61 18.87
CA GLY A 109 -21.60 -8.04 20.06
C GLY A 109 -20.17 -8.53 20.36
N LYS A 110 -19.73 -9.70 19.90
CA LYS A 110 -18.31 -10.13 19.96
C LYS A 110 -17.42 -9.43 18.91
N PHE A 111 -18.02 -8.85 17.88
CA PHE A 111 -17.37 -8.11 16.80
C PHE A 111 -17.59 -6.58 16.92
N LYS A 112 -17.71 -6.05 18.15
CA LYS A 112 -17.85 -4.61 18.41
C LYS A 112 -16.72 -3.74 17.87
N ASP A 113 -15.56 -4.33 17.62
CA ASP A 113 -14.42 -3.65 17.03
C ASP A 113 -14.39 -3.92 15.52
N THR A 114 -14.65 -2.87 14.74
CA THR A 114 -14.71 -2.92 13.27
C THR A 114 -13.41 -3.42 12.64
N TYR A 115 -12.28 -3.30 13.34
CA TYR A 115 -10.98 -3.81 12.91
C TYR A 115 -10.88 -5.34 13.01
N VAL A 116 -11.61 -5.99 13.94
CA VAL A 116 -11.68 -7.47 14.01
C VAL A 116 -12.32 -8.04 12.75
N ILE A 117 -13.40 -7.40 12.30
CA ILE A 117 -14.17 -7.86 11.15
C ILE A 117 -13.31 -7.76 9.90
N ASP A 118 -12.56 -6.66 9.77
CA ASP A 118 -11.60 -6.47 8.70
C ASP A 118 -10.50 -7.53 8.66
N ASP A 119 -9.92 -7.89 9.81
CA ASP A 119 -8.89 -8.94 9.90
C ASP A 119 -9.46 -10.32 9.57
N VAL A 120 -10.68 -10.62 10.03
CA VAL A 120 -11.39 -11.87 9.71
C VAL A 120 -11.66 -11.93 8.21
N LEU A 121 -12.24 -10.88 7.62
CA LEU A 121 -12.52 -10.84 6.19
C LEU A 121 -11.25 -11.05 5.36
N LEU A 122 -10.14 -10.41 5.74
CA LEU A 122 -8.86 -10.60 5.05
C LEU A 122 -8.34 -12.03 5.18
N ALA A 123 -8.45 -12.64 6.36
CA ALA A 123 -8.03 -14.03 6.58
C ALA A 123 -8.89 -15.00 5.75
N ILE A 124 -10.21 -14.80 5.72
CA ILE A 124 -11.13 -15.57 4.89
C ILE A 124 -10.81 -15.39 3.40
N GLN A 125 -10.54 -14.18 2.93
CA GLN A 125 -10.13 -13.94 1.54
C GLN A 125 -8.86 -14.73 1.18
N LYS A 126 -7.85 -14.77 2.06
CA LYS A 126 -6.64 -15.58 1.84
C LYS A 126 -6.94 -17.07 1.76
N LEU A 127 -7.88 -17.57 2.56
CA LEU A 127 -8.31 -18.96 2.49
C LEU A 127 -9.06 -19.26 1.19
N ILE A 128 -9.91 -18.33 0.73
CA ILE A 128 -10.59 -18.43 -0.57
C ILE A 128 -9.54 -18.48 -1.70
N TYR A 129 -8.50 -17.64 -1.66
CA TYR A 129 -7.42 -17.70 -2.65
C TYR A 129 -6.61 -19.00 -2.62
N ALA A 130 -6.55 -19.66 -1.47
CA ALA A 130 -5.85 -20.93 -1.29
C ALA A 130 -6.76 -22.15 -1.57
N SER A 131 -8.06 -21.94 -1.76
CA SER A 131 -8.99 -23.03 -2.07
C SER A 131 -8.91 -23.40 -3.55
N ASN A 132 -9.24 -24.64 -3.85
CA ASN A 132 -9.29 -25.13 -5.24
C ASN A 132 -10.59 -24.69 -5.96
N CYS A 133 -11.60 -24.21 -5.23
CA CYS A 133 -12.93 -23.87 -5.75
C CYS A 133 -12.94 -22.67 -6.71
N LEU A 134 -11.91 -21.82 -6.72
CA LEU A 134 -11.83 -20.61 -7.54
C LEU A 134 -10.50 -20.51 -8.30
N ASN A 135 -9.98 -21.65 -8.74
CA ASN A 135 -8.78 -21.67 -9.58
C ASN A 135 -9.06 -21.08 -10.98
N GLU A 136 -8.00 -20.87 -11.77
CA GLU A 136 -8.15 -20.27 -13.11
C GLU A 136 -9.01 -21.10 -14.07
N GLU A 137 -9.09 -22.42 -13.89
CA GLU A 137 -9.94 -23.29 -14.71
C GLU A 137 -11.41 -23.07 -14.39
N GLU A 138 -11.80 -23.01 -13.11
CA GLU A 138 -13.19 -22.72 -12.70
C GLU A 138 -13.67 -21.36 -13.21
N TRP A 139 -12.82 -20.34 -13.15
CA TRP A 139 -13.13 -19.04 -13.73
C TRP A 139 -13.34 -19.12 -15.25
N ARG A 140 -12.52 -19.91 -15.97
CA ARG A 140 -12.66 -20.09 -17.42
C ARG A 140 -13.96 -20.79 -17.78
N HIS A 141 -14.33 -21.84 -17.06
CA HIS A 141 -15.60 -22.55 -17.26
C HIS A 141 -16.78 -21.59 -17.06
N PHE A 142 -16.79 -20.84 -15.95
CA PHE A 142 -17.80 -19.81 -15.70
C PHE A 142 -17.91 -18.82 -16.87
N TYR A 143 -16.78 -18.28 -17.35
CA TYR A 143 -16.82 -17.31 -18.46
C TYR A 143 -17.35 -17.92 -19.76
N GLN A 144 -17.02 -19.17 -20.06
CA GLN A 144 -17.48 -19.87 -21.25
C GLN A 144 -18.99 -20.11 -21.19
N ASP A 145 -19.46 -20.72 -20.10
CA ASP A 145 -20.87 -21.07 -19.93
C ASP A 145 -21.74 -19.80 -19.92
N PHE A 146 -21.32 -18.77 -19.17
CA PHE A 146 -22.03 -17.50 -19.11
C PHE A 146 -22.09 -16.81 -20.47
N ARG A 147 -20.99 -16.82 -21.23
CA ARG A 147 -20.96 -16.24 -22.57
C ARG A 147 -21.89 -16.97 -23.53
N ASP A 148 -21.95 -18.29 -23.46
CA ASP A 148 -22.82 -19.09 -24.32
C ASP A 148 -24.31 -18.86 -23.99
N GLU A 149 -24.64 -18.72 -22.71
CA GLU A 149 -25.95 -18.28 -22.24
C GLU A 149 -26.33 -16.90 -22.79
N VAL A 150 -25.41 -15.93 -22.75
CA VAL A 150 -25.61 -14.59 -23.33
C VAL A 150 -25.77 -14.65 -24.84
N LYS A 151 -24.94 -15.43 -25.55
CA LYS A 151 -25.06 -15.60 -27.01
C LYS A 151 -26.48 -16.06 -27.36
N LEU A 152 -26.96 -17.11 -26.70
CA LEU A 152 -28.30 -17.64 -26.95
C LEU A 152 -29.40 -16.61 -26.66
N TRP A 153 -29.31 -15.88 -25.55
CA TRP A 153 -30.29 -14.86 -25.20
C TRP A 153 -30.37 -13.74 -26.25
N VAL A 154 -29.21 -13.23 -26.69
CA VAL A 154 -29.16 -12.16 -27.70
C VAL A 154 -29.70 -12.65 -29.04
N ILE A 155 -29.36 -13.88 -29.46
CA ILE A 155 -29.92 -14.50 -30.67
C ILE A 155 -31.44 -14.64 -30.57
N GLU A 156 -31.98 -15.04 -29.41
CA GLU A 156 -33.44 -15.06 -29.19
C GLU A 156 -34.07 -13.67 -29.28
N GLY A 157 -33.34 -12.63 -28.86
CA GLY A 157 -33.73 -11.24 -29.06
C GLY A 157 -33.76 -10.84 -30.54
N MET A 158 -32.73 -11.19 -31.31
CA MET A 158 -32.65 -10.93 -32.75
C MET A 158 -33.76 -11.65 -33.53
N LEU A 159 -34.12 -12.87 -33.12
CA LEU A 159 -35.21 -13.65 -33.72
C LEU A 159 -36.61 -13.05 -33.52
N LYS A 160 -36.75 -12.02 -32.67
CA LYS A 160 -38.02 -11.27 -32.55
C LYS A 160 -38.23 -10.31 -33.72
N THR A 161 -37.16 -9.90 -34.39
CA THR A 161 -37.21 -8.93 -35.50
C THR A 161 -36.82 -9.54 -36.84
N ARG A 162 -36.09 -10.66 -36.86
CA ARG A 162 -35.68 -11.39 -38.07
C ARG A 162 -36.01 -12.88 -37.99
N SER A 163 -36.23 -13.52 -39.13
CA SER A 163 -36.36 -14.97 -39.25
C SER A 163 -35.01 -15.67 -39.12
N ILE A 164 -35.04 -16.98 -38.81
CA ILE A 164 -33.81 -17.78 -38.71
C ILE A 164 -33.12 -17.89 -40.08
N GLU A 165 -33.89 -17.97 -41.16
CA GLU A 165 -33.37 -18.01 -42.53
C GLU A 165 -32.59 -16.73 -42.86
N GLU A 166 -33.11 -15.57 -42.48
CA GLU A 166 -32.42 -14.28 -42.65
C GLU A 166 -31.12 -14.22 -41.86
N LEU A 167 -31.09 -14.68 -40.61
CA LEU A 167 -29.86 -14.74 -39.82
C LEU A 167 -28.84 -15.72 -40.40
N THR A 168 -29.28 -16.87 -40.91
CA THR A 168 -28.38 -17.84 -41.54
C THR A 168 -27.78 -17.33 -42.84
N ALA A 169 -28.49 -16.45 -43.56
CA ALA A 169 -28.02 -15.88 -44.83
C ALA A 169 -27.01 -14.75 -44.67
N LEU A 170 -26.87 -14.15 -43.48
CA LEU A 170 -25.87 -13.11 -43.20
C LEU A 170 -24.45 -13.66 -43.35
N SER A 171 -23.50 -12.80 -43.74
CA SER A 171 -22.08 -13.12 -43.61
C SER A 171 -21.68 -13.19 -42.13
N ASP A 172 -20.54 -13.81 -41.81
CA ASP A 172 -20.07 -13.86 -40.41
C ASP A 172 -19.78 -12.46 -39.87
N GLU A 173 -19.31 -11.53 -40.71
CA GLU A 173 -19.04 -10.14 -40.31
C GLU A 173 -20.34 -9.40 -39.97
N ASP A 174 -21.32 -9.43 -40.88
CA ASP A 174 -22.63 -8.79 -40.66
C ASP A 174 -23.36 -9.40 -39.46
N MET A 175 -23.24 -10.72 -39.26
CA MET A 175 -23.84 -11.42 -38.13
C MET A 175 -23.25 -10.94 -36.79
N ASN A 176 -21.93 -10.76 -36.72
CA ASN A 176 -21.26 -10.28 -35.51
C ASN A 176 -21.58 -8.81 -35.23
N ASP A 177 -21.70 -7.96 -36.25
CA ASP A 177 -22.08 -6.56 -36.11
C ASP A 177 -23.53 -6.40 -35.61
N GLU A 178 -24.47 -7.13 -36.22
CA GLU A 178 -25.89 -7.14 -35.79
C GLU A 178 -26.04 -7.70 -34.37
N PHE A 179 -25.28 -8.76 -34.03
CA PHE A 179 -25.23 -9.30 -32.67
C PHE A 179 -24.73 -8.25 -31.68
N PHE A 180 -23.65 -7.54 -32.00
CA PHE A 180 -23.07 -6.52 -31.13
C PHE A 180 -24.04 -5.36 -30.88
N ILE A 181 -24.72 -4.88 -31.93
CA ILE A 181 -25.72 -3.82 -31.82
C ILE A 181 -26.87 -4.29 -30.91
N CYS A 182 -27.41 -5.49 -31.16
CA CYS A 182 -28.51 -6.04 -30.38
C CYS A 182 -28.12 -6.23 -28.91
N MET A 183 -26.95 -6.80 -28.64
CA MET A 183 -26.44 -6.98 -27.28
C MET A 183 -26.23 -5.66 -26.56
N THR A 184 -25.64 -4.67 -27.22
CA THR A 184 -25.41 -3.33 -26.66
C THR A 184 -26.73 -2.64 -26.31
N GLU A 185 -27.73 -2.71 -27.21
CA GLU A 185 -29.05 -2.16 -26.94
C GLU A 185 -29.76 -2.85 -25.77
N GLN A 186 -29.68 -4.19 -25.70
CA GLN A 186 -30.26 -4.93 -24.58
C GLN A 186 -29.57 -4.58 -23.26
N LEU A 187 -28.24 -4.45 -23.26
CA LEU A 187 -27.47 -4.10 -22.07
C LEU A 187 -27.80 -2.68 -21.56
N GLU A 188 -28.08 -1.73 -22.46
CA GLU A 188 -28.44 -0.37 -22.08
C GLU A 188 -29.90 -0.29 -21.59
N LYS A 189 -30.84 -0.83 -22.38
CA LYS A 189 -32.28 -0.50 -22.26
C LYS A 189 -33.16 -1.62 -21.72
N HIS A 190 -32.72 -2.88 -21.73
CA HIS A 190 -33.61 -4.03 -21.50
C HIS A 190 -33.43 -4.65 -20.11
N GLN A 191 -34.25 -4.24 -19.14
CA GLN A 191 -34.16 -4.73 -17.75
C GLN A 191 -34.21 -6.27 -17.62
N PRO A 192 -35.08 -7.01 -18.32
CA PRO A 192 -35.09 -8.48 -18.21
C PRO A 192 -33.77 -9.15 -18.64
N PHE A 193 -33.00 -8.51 -19.54
CA PHE A 193 -31.68 -9.03 -19.91
C PHE A 193 -30.68 -8.82 -18.77
N LYS A 194 -30.74 -7.66 -18.10
CA LYS A 194 -29.95 -7.37 -16.90
C LYS A 194 -30.26 -8.36 -15.77
N ASP A 195 -31.54 -8.63 -15.54
CA ASP A 195 -32.00 -9.56 -14.52
C ASP A 195 -31.51 -10.99 -14.82
N PHE A 196 -31.58 -11.41 -16.08
CA PHE A 196 -31.01 -12.67 -16.54
C PHE A 196 -29.50 -12.78 -16.25
N MET A 197 -28.72 -11.74 -16.60
CA MET A 197 -27.27 -11.71 -16.35
C MET A 197 -26.95 -11.87 -14.86
N VAL A 198 -27.71 -11.18 -14.00
CA VAL A 198 -27.59 -11.29 -12.54
C VAL A 198 -27.95 -12.70 -12.08
N GLN A 199 -29.06 -13.25 -12.57
CA GLN A 199 -29.53 -14.59 -12.20
C GLN A 199 -28.51 -15.67 -12.60
N SER A 200 -28.03 -15.66 -13.84
CA SER A 200 -27.00 -16.59 -14.32
C SER A 200 -25.74 -16.52 -13.46
N THR A 201 -25.26 -15.32 -13.15
CA THR A 201 -24.09 -15.15 -12.27
C THR A 201 -24.36 -15.66 -10.85
N THR A 202 -25.56 -15.43 -10.31
CA THR A 202 -25.96 -15.85 -8.96
C THR A 202 -25.88 -17.36 -8.80
N VAL A 203 -26.26 -18.13 -9.81
CA VAL A 203 -26.20 -19.60 -9.78
C VAL A 203 -24.76 -20.10 -9.53
N TYR A 204 -23.77 -19.53 -10.22
CA TYR A 204 -22.36 -19.88 -10.02
C TYR A 204 -21.84 -19.44 -8.67
N LEU A 205 -22.16 -18.22 -8.23
CA LEU A 205 -21.75 -17.73 -6.92
C LEU A 205 -22.30 -18.61 -5.79
N GLN A 206 -23.55 -19.06 -5.93
CA GLN A 206 -24.16 -19.95 -4.96
C GLN A 206 -23.45 -21.30 -4.89
N LYS A 207 -23.15 -21.90 -6.05
CA LYS A 207 -22.35 -23.13 -6.14
C LYS A 207 -21.01 -22.97 -5.42
N TRP A 208 -20.27 -21.90 -5.71
CA TRP A 208 -18.97 -21.65 -5.07
C TRP A 208 -19.07 -21.42 -3.57
N ILE A 209 -20.13 -20.75 -3.10
CA ILE A 209 -20.36 -20.59 -1.66
C ILE A 209 -20.63 -21.92 -0.99
N ASP A 210 -21.49 -22.75 -1.57
CA ASP A 210 -21.82 -24.05 -0.99
C ASP A 210 -20.58 -24.95 -0.88
N GLU A 211 -19.72 -24.95 -1.91
CA GLU A 211 -18.44 -25.66 -1.90
C GLU A 211 -17.47 -25.10 -0.84
N LEU A 212 -17.34 -23.77 -0.74
CA LEU A 212 -16.50 -23.12 0.27
C LEU A 212 -17.02 -23.35 1.70
N ILE A 213 -18.35 -23.32 1.90
CA ILE A 213 -18.99 -23.63 3.19
C ILE A 213 -18.66 -25.05 3.60
N LEU A 214 -18.79 -26.00 2.67
CA LEU A 214 -18.46 -27.40 2.92
C LEU A 214 -16.99 -27.54 3.33
N GLU A 215 -16.07 -27.03 2.51
CA GLU A 215 -14.63 -27.10 2.76
C GLU A 215 -14.24 -26.45 4.09
N PHE A 216 -14.77 -25.26 4.38
CA PHE A 216 -14.36 -24.48 5.55
C PHE A 216 -14.98 -25.05 6.83
N THR A 217 -16.16 -25.67 6.73
CA THR A 217 -16.78 -26.38 7.86
C THR A 217 -16.03 -27.65 8.18
N GLU A 218 -15.71 -28.50 7.20
CA GLU A 218 -14.98 -29.76 7.40
C GLU A 218 -13.59 -29.54 8.00
N LYS A 219 -12.90 -28.47 7.57
CA LYS A 219 -11.55 -28.15 8.03
C LYS A 219 -11.51 -27.22 9.26
N GLU A 220 -12.67 -26.89 9.84
CA GLU A 220 -12.82 -25.96 10.97
C GLU A 220 -12.10 -24.60 10.75
N GLN A 221 -12.03 -24.12 9.51
CA GLN A 221 -11.19 -22.99 9.13
C GLN A 221 -11.60 -21.70 9.83
N PHE A 222 -12.90 -21.48 10.00
CA PHE A 222 -13.43 -20.32 10.70
C PHE A 222 -13.00 -20.26 12.17
N GLN A 223 -13.10 -21.40 12.87
CA GLN A 223 -12.70 -21.48 14.27
C GLN A 223 -11.19 -21.26 14.40
N ARG A 224 -10.38 -21.85 13.51
CA ARG A 224 -8.93 -21.61 13.46
C ARG A 224 -8.58 -20.14 13.23
N VAL A 225 -9.24 -19.47 12.29
CA VAL A 225 -9.02 -18.04 12.05
C VAL A 225 -9.35 -17.21 13.29
N LEU A 226 -10.47 -17.52 13.96
CA LEU A 226 -10.86 -16.83 15.19
C LEU A 226 -9.88 -17.11 16.33
N ASP A 227 -9.42 -18.34 16.49
CA ASP A 227 -8.45 -18.74 17.50
C ASP A 227 -7.09 -18.12 17.23
N GLU A 228 -6.63 -18.07 15.98
CA GLU A 228 -5.40 -17.36 15.59
C GLU A 228 -5.50 -15.86 15.84
N LEU A 229 -6.65 -15.24 15.57
CA LEU A 229 -6.86 -13.81 15.83
C LEU A 229 -7.00 -13.52 17.32
N GLN A 230 -7.61 -14.43 18.10
CA GLN A 230 -7.62 -14.35 19.55
C GLN A 230 -6.22 -14.55 20.10
N VAL A 231 -5.48 -15.57 19.68
CA VAL A 231 -4.08 -15.82 20.07
C VAL A 231 -3.17 -14.66 19.65
N LYS A 232 -3.34 -14.05 18.48
CA LYS A 232 -2.62 -12.80 18.08
C LYS A 232 -2.96 -11.60 18.95
N ARG A 233 -4.09 -11.62 19.65
CA ARG A 233 -4.50 -10.56 20.59
C ARG A 233 -4.14 -10.88 22.03
N THR A 234 -4.17 -12.15 22.43
CA THR A 234 -3.83 -12.63 23.78
C THR A 234 -2.32 -12.79 23.93
N ARG A 235 -1.62 -13.26 22.88
CA ARG A 235 -0.19 -13.00 22.72
C ARG A 235 -0.06 -11.56 22.27
N ASN A 236 0.55 -10.73 23.11
CA ASN A 236 1.28 -9.54 22.69
C ASN A 236 2.46 -9.94 21.76
N GLU A 237 2.23 -10.73 20.71
CA GLU A 237 3.15 -10.85 19.59
C GLU A 237 3.13 -9.48 18.90
N SER A 238 4.27 -8.81 18.98
CA SER A 238 4.42 -7.40 18.68
C SER A 238 3.84 -7.09 17.31
N ILE A 239 2.93 -6.11 17.21
CA ILE A 239 2.52 -5.39 16.00
C ILE A 239 3.65 -5.17 14.97
N LEU A 240 4.89 -5.07 15.43
CA LEU A 240 6.08 -5.10 14.58
C LEU A 240 6.11 -6.31 13.61
N LEU A 241 5.76 -7.53 14.04
CA LEU A 241 5.72 -8.73 13.20
C LEU A 241 4.68 -8.66 12.08
N SER A 242 3.56 -7.94 12.26
CA SER A 242 2.57 -7.75 11.19
C SER A 242 2.95 -6.68 10.18
N PHE A 243 3.93 -5.82 10.51
CA PHE A 243 4.35 -4.68 9.69
C PHE A 243 5.82 -4.74 9.24
N THR A 244 6.49 -5.86 9.52
CA THR A 244 7.88 -6.09 9.18
C THR A 244 8.06 -7.37 8.38
N THR A 245 9.12 -7.41 7.58
CA THR A 245 9.61 -8.62 6.91
C THR A 245 11.09 -8.74 7.23
N ASP A 246 11.51 -9.85 7.82
CA ASP A 246 12.90 -10.09 8.23
C ASP A 246 13.54 -8.92 9.00
N GLN A 247 12.83 -8.39 10.00
CA GLN A 247 13.25 -7.22 10.80
C GLN A 247 13.36 -5.89 10.03
N HIS A 248 12.81 -5.82 8.82
CA HIS A 248 12.74 -4.60 8.02
C HIS A 248 11.31 -4.05 7.95
N LEU A 249 11.22 -2.73 7.94
CA LEU A 249 10.03 -1.93 7.72
C LEU A 249 9.93 -1.57 6.24
N PHE A 250 8.73 -1.63 5.67
CA PHE A 250 8.45 -0.94 4.41
C PHE A 250 8.35 0.56 4.66
N VAL A 251 9.16 1.33 3.97
CA VAL A 251 9.14 2.79 3.97
C VAL A 251 9.03 3.32 2.55
N MET A 252 8.72 4.61 2.41
CA MET A 252 8.81 5.26 1.11
C MET A 252 10.27 5.37 0.66
N ASN A 253 10.49 5.51 -0.65
CA ASN A 253 11.82 5.72 -1.23
C ASN A 253 11.85 6.86 -2.26
N ASN A 254 10.81 7.70 -2.28
CA ASN A 254 10.79 8.86 -3.15
C ASN A 254 11.68 10.00 -2.63
N MET A 255 12.09 10.87 -3.54
CA MET A 255 12.98 12.00 -3.22
C MET A 255 12.36 12.95 -2.18
N PRO A 256 11.08 13.36 -2.27
CA PRO A 256 10.45 14.17 -1.23
C PRO A 256 10.55 13.55 0.17
N TYR A 257 10.30 12.25 0.30
CA TYR A 257 10.42 11.54 1.58
C TYR A 257 11.86 11.58 2.11
N GLN A 258 12.86 11.33 1.27
CA GLN A 258 14.26 11.42 1.67
C GLN A 258 14.60 12.83 2.18
N ILE A 259 14.23 13.86 1.43
CA ILE A 259 14.53 15.26 1.76
C ILE A 259 13.89 15.66 3.09
N VAL A 260 12.65 15.24 3.37
CA VAL A 260 12.01 15.49 4.66
C VAL A 260 12.82 14.88 5.81
N ARG A 261 13.26 13.63 5.68
CA ARG A 261 14.13 13.02 6.70
C ARG A 261 15.38 13.86 6.93
N GLU A 262 16.06 14.25 5.85
CA GLU A 262 17.28 15.06 5.96
C GLU A 262 17.04 16.42 6.58
N ALA A 263 15.93 17.10 6.24
CA ALA A 263 15.58 18.39 6.83
C ALA A 263 15.40 18.29 8.35
N ILE A 264 14.70 17.25 8.81
CA ILE A 264 14.48 16.99 10.24
C ILE A 264 15.81 16.70 10.95
N TYR A 265 16.60 15.71 10.51
CA TYR A 265 17.79 15.32 11.27
C TYR A 265 18.99 16.25 11.06
N LYS A 266 19.16 16.87 9.88
CA LYS A 266 20.24 17.86 9.67
C LYS A 266 19.92 19.17 10.39
N ASN A 267 18.63 19.49 10.53
CA ASN A 267 18.14 20.65 11.25
C ASN A 267 18.83 21.97 10.83
N ASN A 268 18.93 22.19 9.52
CA ASN A 268 19.54 23.38 8.92
C ASN A 268 18.48 24.44 8.58
N PHE A 269 17.53 24.70 9.48
CA PHE A 269 16.49 25.71 9.26
C PHE A 269 17.04 27.10 9.56
N THR A 270 16.88 28.03 8.62
CA THR A 270 17.39 29.41 8.70
C THR A 270 16.32 30.42 8.31
N ASN A 271 16.58 31.70 8.58
CA ASN A 271 15.75 32.80 8.08
C ASN A 271 15.81 32.82 6.55
N ASN A 272 14.69 33.18 5.91
CA ASN A 272 14.60 33.34 4.47
C ASN A 272 13.82 34.64 4.17
N PRO A 273 14.29 35.51 3.25
CA PRO A 273 13.57 36.73 2.88
C PRO A 273 12.14 36.50 2.34
N PHE A 274 11.85 35.31 1.82
CA PHE A 274 10.59 34.96 1.16
C PHE A 274 9.64 34.14 2.03
N SER A 275 10.01 33.79 3.28
CA SER A 275 9.11 33.13 4.23
C SER A 275 9.35 33.62 5.65
N SER A 276 8.26 33.89 6.36
CA SER A 276 8.33 34.24 7.79
C SER A 276 8.60 33.02 8.69
N PHE A 277 8.53 31.80 8.15
CA PHE A 277 8.80 30.56 8.87
C PHE A 277 10.26 30.11 8.69
N PRO A 278 10.82 29.31 9.62
CA PRO A 278 12.14 28.70 9.43
C PRO A 278 12.14 27.82 8.18
N VAL A 279 13.16 28.00 7.34
CA VAL A 279 13.25 27.32 6.04
C VAL A 279 14.57 26.56 5.90
N THR A 280 14.53 25.38 5.30
CA THR A 280 15.73 24.74 4.77
C THR A 280 15.61 24.60 3.25
N THR A 281 16.63 25.06 2.52
CA THR A 281 16.62 25.07 1.06
C THR A 281 17.17 23.76 0.52
N ILE A 282 16.55 23.25 -0.54
CA ILE A 282 16.83 21.95 -1.11
C ILE A 282 17.39 22.12 -2.52
N TYR A 283 18.59 21.56 -2.72
CA TYR A 283 19.21 21.38 -4.02
C TYR A 283 19.80 19.97 -4.06
N LYS A 284 19.05 19.01 -4.60
CA LYS A 284 19.46 17.60 -4.58
C LYS A 284 19.08 16.86 -5.86
N GLY A 285 20.07 16.55 -6.69
CA GLY A 285 19.86 15.95 -7.99
C GLY A 285 19.02 16.86 -8.88
N ASN A 286 17.86 16.37 -9.34
CA ASN A 286 16.91 17.16 -10.12
C ASN A 286 15.79 17.77 -9.26
N THR A 287 15.97 17.82 -7.94
CA THR A 287 14.98 18.36 -7.00
C THR A 287 15.44 19.67 -6.39
N GLU A 288 14.58 20.68 -6.50
CA GLU A 288 14.81 22.05 -6.01
C GLU A 288 13.57 22.56 -5.25
N GLY A 289 13.80 23.37 -4.23
CA GLY A 289 12.73 24.03 -3.47
C GLY A 289 13.09 24.19 -2.00
N GLN A 290 12.09 24.12 -1.13
CA GLN A 290 12.26 24.37 0.30
C GLN A 290 11.32 23.54 1.18
N ILE A 291 11.78 23.31 2.41
CA ILE A 291 10.96 22.77 3.50
C ILE A 291 10.83 23.83 4.57
N GLU A 292 9.60 24.04 5.03
CA GLU A 292 9.25 25.05 6.03
C GLU A 292 8.58 24.39 7.25
N LEU A 293 8.83 24.96 8.43
CA LEU A 293 8.08 24.61 9.64
C LEU A 293 6.89 25.57 9.79
N ARG A 294 5.71 25.12 9.35
CA ARG A 294 4.44 25.88 9.39
C ARG A 294 3.49 25.24 10.41
N PRO A 295 3.60 25.57 11.71
CA PRO A 295 2.71 25.04 12.73
C PRO A 295 1.26 25.51 12.52
N LEU A 296 0.31 24.69 12.98
CA LEU A 296 -1.12 25.00 12.94
C LEU A 296 -1.61 25.79 14.16
N VAL A 297 -0.69 26.26 15.02
CA VAL A 297 -1.03 27.05 16.21
C VAL A 297 -1.61 28.41 15.81
N LYS A 298 -2.68 28.84 16.49
CA LYS A 298 -3.32 30.14 16.23
C LYS A 298 -2.54 31.33 16.78
N LYS A 299 -1.84 31.16 17.90
CA LYS A 299 -1.09 32.22 18.59
C LYS A 299 0.40 32.06 18.31
N ASN A 300 1.06 33.17 17.98
CA ASN A 300 2.51 33.28 17.73
C ASN A 300 3.10 32.13 16.88
N PRO A 301 2.55 31.82 15.69
CA PRO A 301 3.00 30.68 14.88
C PRO A 301 4.47 30.75 14.46
N ILE A 302 5.01 31.95 14.26
CA ILE A 302 6.42 32.14 13.86
C ILE A 302 7.37 31.81 15.02
N GLU A 303 7.09 32.32 16.22
CA GLU A 303 7.88 32.04 17.42
C GLU A 303 7.85 30.54 17.75
N PHE A 304 6.67 29.93 17.67
CA PHE A 304 6.52 28.50 17.86
C PHE A 304 7.32 27.69 16.82
N ALA A 305 7.33 28.12 15.56
CA ALA A 305 8.12 27.47 14.52
C ALA A 305 9.63 27.54 14.79
N TRP A 306 10.14 28.67 15.29
CA TRP A 306 11.54 28.81 15.71
C TRP A 306 11.87 27.94 16.93
N HIS A 307 10.97 27.85 17.89
CA HIS A 307 11.12 26.90 18.98
C HIS A 307 11.14 25.44 18.48
N GLN A 308 10.25 25.08 17.55
CA GLN A 308 10.25 23.77 16.91
C GLN A 308 11.56 23.47 16.18
N SER A 309 12.12 24.41 15.40
CA SER A 309 13.40 24.19 14.72
C SER A 309 14.53 23.93 15.72
N SER A 310 14.51 24.52 16.91
CA SER A 310 15.52 24.24 17.94
C SER A 310 15.39 22.88 18.64
N THR A 311 14.21 22.24 18.56
CA THR A 311 13.89 21.02 19.31
C THR A 311 13.70 19.78 18.45
N ILE A 312 13.57 19.96 17.13
CA ILE A 312 13.43 18.86 16.18
C ILE A 312 14.68 17.97 16.16
N SER A 313 14.48 16.65 16.07
CA SER A 313 15.51 15.64 16.31
C SER A 313 15.28 14.35 15.52
N ASP A 314 16.25 13.43 15.57
CA ASP A 314 16.12 12.10 14.98
C ASP A 314 14.94 11.27 15.51
N ILE A 315 14.38 11.64 16.67
CA ILE A 315 13.17 11.00 17.21
C ILE A 315 11.96 11.31 16.34
N ASP A 316 11.89 12.52 15.80
CA ASP A 316 10.82 12.93 14.90
C ASP A 316 10.91 12.14 13.58
N VAL A 317 12.13 11.87 13.10
CA VAL A 317 12.33 10.99 11.94
C VAL A 317 11.88 9.56 12.23
N ASP A 318 12.11 9.06 13.44
CA ASP A 318 11.66 7.73 13.83
C ASP A 318 10.13 7.61 13.81
N VAL A 319 9.42 8.61 14.32
CA VAL A 319 7.95 8.67 14.30
C VAL A 319 7.43 8.87 12.88
N PHE A 320 8.09 9.72 12.09
CA PHE A 320 7.80 9.93 10.67
C PHE A 320 7.88 8.62 9.87
N ASP A 321 8.98 7.87 10.02
CA ASP A 321 9.18 6.58 9.38
C ASP A 321 8.11 5.56 9.82
N ALA A 322 7.74 5.56 11.10
CA ALA A 322 6.71 4.67 11.64
C ALA A 322 5.33 4.98 11.04
N LEU A 323 4.94 6.26 10.95
CA LEU A 323 3.67 6.67 10.33
C LEU A 323 3.62 6.28 8.85
N CYS A 324 4.71 6.48 8.10
CA CYS A 324 4.80 6.05 6.70
C CYS A 324 4.63 4.53 6.59
N ASN A 325 5.29 3.74 7.45
CA ASN A 325 5.17 2.28 7.45
C ASN A 325 3.74 1.82 7.78
N ILE A 326 3.13 2.39 8.83
CA ILE A 326 1.76 2.09 9.22
C ILE A 326 0.80 2.41 8.08
N TYR A 327 0.95 3.58 7.44
CA TYR A 327 0.13 3.96 6.31
C TYR A 327 0.29 3.00 5.14
N LEU A 328 1.52 2.70 4.73
CA LEU A 328 1.80 1.75 3.64
C LEU A 328 1.22 0.36 3.89
N SER A 329 1.12 -0.05 5.15
CA SER A 329 0.65 -1.37 5.52
C SER A 329 -0.86 -1.46 5.70
N LYS A 330 -1.51 -0.34 6.06
CA LYS A 330 -2.96 -0.30 6.30
C LYS A 330 -3.76 0.29 5.14
N LYS A 331 -3.16 1.11 4.28
CA LYS A 331 -3.83 1.76 3.14
C LYS A 331 -4.43 0.73 2.20
N ARG A 332 -5.74 0.86 1.96
CA ARG A 332 -6.53 0.10 0.98
C ARG A 332 -7.00 0.98 -0.16
N VAL A 333 -7.24 2.26 0.12
CA VAL A 333 -7.73 3.25 -0.86
C VAL A 333 -6.96 4.57 -0.81
N THR A 334 -7.09 5.35 -1.87
CA THR A 334 -6.50 6.68 -1.98
C THR A 334 -7.09 7.64 -0.93
N LYS A 335 -6.25 8.48 -0.32
CA LYS A 335 -6.63 9.46 0.74
C LYS A 335 -7.32 8.87 1.98
N GLU A 336 -7.11 7.59 2.26
CA GLU A 336 -7.66 6.94 3.45
C GLU A 336 -7.09 7.53 4.76
N VAL A 337 -7.97 7.78 5.73
CA VAL A 337 -7.57 8.14 7.09
C VAL A 337 -7.26 6.86 7.85
N ILE A 338 -6.03 6.75 8.35
CA ILE A 338 -5.52 5.60 9.08
C ILE A 338 -5.57 5.87 10.58
N ARG A 339 -6.07 4.88 11.34
CA ARG A 339 -6.00 4.86 12.81
C ARG A 339 -4.78 4.06 13.28
N THR A 340 -4.07 4.60 14.26
CA THR A 340 -3.04 3.88 15.03
C THR A 340 -3.13 4.22 16.52
N GLU A 341 -2.63 3.34 17.39
CA GLU A 341 -2.51 3.68 18.81
C GLU A 341 -1.18 4.39 19.08
N LEU A 342 -1.17 5.30 20.07
CA LEU A 342 0.05 5.94 20.56
C LEU A 342 1.09 4.90 21.02
N VAL A 343 0.60 3.82 21.63
CA VAL A 343 1.43 2.70 22.10
C VAL A 343 2.15 1.99 20.95
N ASP A 344 1.58 2.00 19.75
CA ASP A 344 2.21 1.36 18.60
C ASP A 344 3.46 2.14 18.20
N LEU A 345 3.37 3.47 18.12
CA LEU A 345 4.53 4.33 17.83
C LEU A 345 5.65 4.17 18.87
N LEU A 346 5.28 4.02 20.15
CA LEU A 346 6.25 3.71 21.22
C LEU A 346 6.93 2.34 21.00
N LYS A 347 6.18 1.33 20.55
CA LYS A 347 6.72 0.01 20.21
C LYS A 347 7.62 0.06 18.98
N PHE A 348 7.23 0.78 17.92
CA PHE A 348 8.06 1.02 16.72
C PHE A 348 9.41 1.65 17.07
N ARG A 349 9.45 2.50 18.11
CA ARG A 349 10.67 3.09 18.65
C ARG A 349 11.53 2.13 19.48
N GLY A 350 11.08 0.89 19.70
CA GLY A 350 11.76 -0.08 20.56
C GLY A 350 11.72 0.28 22.04
N LEU A 351 10.85 1.22 22.45
CA LEU A 351 10.72 1.61 23.85
C LEU A 351 10.07 0.50 24.65
N LYS A 352 10.54 0.30 25.88
CA LYS A 352 10.02 -0.71 26.79
C LYS A 352 9.07 -0.06 27.81
N PRO A 353 7.93 -0.69 28.13
CA PRO A 353 7.08 -0.24 29.22
C PRO A 353 7.80 -0.30 30.57
N LYS A 354 7.32 0.46 31.56
CA LYS A 354 7.89 0.47 32.92
C LYS A 354 7.85 -0.93 33.52
N ARG A 355 8.90 -1.29 34.29
CA ARG A 355 8.85 -2.45 35.18
C ARG A 355 8.05 -2.05 36.41
N SER A 356 7.00 -2.80 36.74
CA SER A 356 6.28 -2.66 38.00
C SER A 356 7.05 -3.36 39.13
N GLY A 357 6.72 -3.04 40.38
CA GLY A 357 7.38 -3.58 41.58
C GLY A 357 7.44 -5.11 41.64
N ASP A 358 6.45 -5.80 41.07
CA ASP A 358 6.37 -7.27 41.02
C ASP A 358 7.06 -7.90 39.80
N GLY A 359 7.95 -7.18 39.11
CA GLY A 359 8.65 -7.68 37.92
C GLY A 359 7.78 -7.79 36.65
N ARG A 360 6.46 -7.64 36.76
CA ARG A 360 5.54 -7.49 35.61
C ARG A 360 5.71 -6.11 34.96
N ARG A 361 5.68 -6.02 33.64
CA ARG A 361 5.74 -4.71 32.95
C ARG A 361 4.37 -4.02 32.98
N GLY A 362 4.32 -2.78 33.44
CA GLY A 362 3.14 -1.91 33.44
C GLY A 362 2.98 -1.15 32.13
N GLY A 363 2.39 0.05 32.17
CA GLY A 363 2.26 0.94 31.01
C GLY A 363 3.56 1.68 30.64
N PHE A 364 3.52 2.43 29.54
CA PHE A 364 4.59 3.35 29.14
C PHE A 364 4.60 4.62 30.01
N ASP A 365 5.78 5.21 30.18
CA ASP A 365 5.96 6.44 30.93
C ASP A 365 5.28 7.64 30.28
N VAL A 366 4.83 8.60 31.09
CA VAL A 366 4.22 9.85 30.64
C VAL A 366 5.21 10.63 29.77
N LYS A 367 6.49 10.69 30.16
CA LYS A 367 7.55 11.34 29.36
C LYS A 367 7.74 10.69 28.00
N GLN A 368 7.66 9.36 27.92
CA GLN A 368 7.74 8.64 26.65
C GLN A 368 6.56 8.99 25.74
N LYS A 369 5.34 9.02 26.29
CA LYS A 369 4.13 9.42 25.56
C LYS A 369 4.21 10.87 25.07
N GLN A 370 4.60 11.79 25.94
CA GLN A 370 4.79 13.22 25.60
C GLN A 370 5.83 13.41 24.50
N GLN A 371 6.92 12.64 24.52
CA GLN A 371 7.93 12.69 23.45
C GLN A 371 7.32 12.31 22.09
N ILE A 372 6.48 11.29 22.01
CA ILE A 372 5.80 10.94 20.75
C ILE A 372 4.81 12.03 20.34
N MET A 373 4.03 12.59 21.27
CA MET A 373 3.12 13.70 20.96
C MET A 373 3.85 14.94 20.45
N GLN A 374 4.99 15.29 21.05
CA GLN A 374 5.86 16.36 20.57
C GLN A 374 6.35 16.08 19.15
N SER A 375 6.76 14.84 18.86
CA SER A 375 7.16 14.46 17.51
C SER A 375 6.03 14.56 16.49
N LEU A 376 4.81 14.14 16.84
CA LEU A 376 3.64 14.31 15.98
C LEU A 376 3.34 15.79 15.72
N CYS A 377 3.47 16.66 16.72
CA CYS A 377 3.32 18.10 16.58
C CYS A 377 4.39 18.71 15.65
N ASN A 378 5.66 18.29 15.80
CA ASN A 378 6.76 18.72 14.93
C ASN A 378 6.54 18.27 13.48
N ILE A 379 6.16 17.01 13.28
CA ILE A 379 5.90 16.44 11.96
C ILE A 379 4.71 17.12 11.27
N GLN A 380 3.64 17.42 12.02
CA GLN A 380 2.46 18.13 11.50
C GLN A 380 2.84 19.48 10.88
N SER A 381 3.83 20.18 11.44
CA SER A 381 4.30 21.48 10.95
C SER A 381 5.06 21.40 9.62
N ILE A 382 5.52 20.23 9.19
CA ILE A 382 6.38 20.11 8.01
C ILE A 382 5.56 20.41 6.74
N TYR A 383 5.95 21.47 6.05
CA TYR A 383 5.39 21.90 4.79
C TYR A 383 6.46 21.87 3.70
N MET A 384 6.13 21.25 2.57
CA MET A 384 7.00 21.18 1.41
C MET A 384 6.54 22.18 0.35
N ASN A 385 7.50 22.85 -0.26
CA ASN A 385 7.32 23.64 -1.47
C ASN A 385 8.49 23.35 -2.41
N LEU A 386 8.31 22.33 -3.25
CA LEU A 386 9.31 21.86 -4.22
C LEU A 386 8.94 22.38 -5.60
N SER A 387 9.74 23.30 -6.12
CA SER A 387 9.55 23.95 -7.44
C SER A 387 10.06 23.10 -8.60
N LYS A 388 10.80 22.04 -8.32
CA LYS A 388 11.29 21.10 -9.32
C LYS A 388 11.35 19.72 -8.71
N VAL A 389 10.54 18.79 -9.20
CA VAL A 389 10.59 17.39 -8.80
C VAL A 389 10.45 16.52 -10.03
N LEU A 390 11.33 15.53 -10.18
CA LEU A 390 11.22 14.55 -11.25
C LEU A 390 10.14 13.53 -10.90
N SER A 391 8.99 13.61 -11.56
CA SER A 391 7.94 12.60 -11.53
C SER A 391 7.96 11.78 -12.82
N TYR A 392 7.24 10.65 -12.81
CA TYR A 392 7.03 9.82 -13.99
C TYR A 392 5.53 9.69 -14.23
N GLU A 393 5.03 10.34 -15.26
CA GLU A 393 3.64 10.23 -15.71
C GLU A 393 3.62 9.42 -17.01
N ASN A 394 2.81 8.36 -17.06
CA ASN A 394 2.75 7.43 -18.20
C ASN A 394 4.13 6.90 -18.64
N GLY A 395 5.05 6.73 -17.69
CA GLY A 395 6.42 6.24 -17.95
C GLY A 395 7.39 7.27 -18.52
N LYS A 396 6.95 8.51 -18.77
CA LYS A 396 7.82 9.61 -19.23
C LYS A 396 8.27 10.48 -18.06
N PRO A 397 9.57 10.87 -18.02
CA PRO A 397 10.06 11.79 -17.00
C PRO A 397 9.46 13.19 -17.21
N GLN A 398 8.86 13.76 -16.18
CA GLN A 398 8.33 15.12 -16.18
C GLN A 398 8.81 15.87 -14.93
N ILE A 399 9.07 17.17 -15.10
CA ILE A 399 9.33 18.06 -13.98
C ILE A 399 7.97 18.61 -13.50
N THR A 400 7.66 18.40 -12.23
CA THR A 400 6.44 18.89 -11.59
C THR A 400 6.77 19.68 -10.32
N ASN A 401 5.80 20.46 -9.88
CA ASN A 401 5.84 21.18 -8.61
C ASN A 401 5.06 20.38 -7.57
N LEU A 402 5.57 20.32 -6.35
CA LEU A 402 4.89 19.68 -5.22
C LEU A 402 4.80 20.65 -4.05
N GLN A 403 3.57 20.88 -3.58
CA GLN A 403 3.32 21.77 -2.46
C GLN A 403 2.27 21.14 -1.53
N GLY A 404 2.55 21.12 -0.23
CA GLY A 404 1.63 20.52 0.76
C GLY A 404 2.33 20.07 2.03
N ARG A 405 1.56 19.51 2.97
CA ARG A 405 2.06 18.95 4.22
C ARG A 405 2.52 17.51 4.03
N THR A 406 3.22 16.96 5.00
CA THR A 406 3.55 15.52 4.96
C THR A 406 2.36 14.65 5.36
N PHE A 407 1.73 15.00 6.48
CA PHE A 407 0.58 14.30 7.04
C PHE A 407 -0.55 15.27 7.38
N LEU A 408 -1.77 14.78 7.24
CA LEU A 408 -3.00 15.45 7.62
C LEU A 408 -3.59 14.72 8.83
N PHE A 409 -3.43 15.29 10.03
CA PHE A 409 -3.99 14.72 11.25
C PHE A 409 -5.47 15.05 11.40
N LYS A 410 -6.23 14.07 11.86
CA LYS A 410 -7.69 14.13 11.96
C LYS A 410 -8.16 13.80 13.38
N ASP A 411 -9.37 14.25 13.72
CA ASP A 411 -10.08 13.82 14.92
C ASP A 411 -10.87 12.51 14.67
N GLU A 412 -11.60 12.04 15.68
CA GLU A 412 -12.43 10.83 15.58
C GLU A 412 -13.60 10.98 14.60
N GLN A 413 -13.96 12.21 14.25
CA GLN A 413 -14.99 12.57 13.27
C GLN A 413 -14.38 12.90 11.89
N PHE A 414 -13.08 12.67 11.70
CA PHE A 414 -12.31 12.94 10.49
C PHE A 414 -12.21 14.40 10.06
N ASN A 415 -12.41 15.35 10.99
CA ASN A 415 -12.10 16.77 10.76
C ASN A 415 -10.63 17.06 11.00
N ASP A 416 -10.12 18.17 10.43
CA ASP A 416 -8.75 18.60 10.65
C ASP A 416 -8.47 18.84 12.14
N HIS A 417 -7.40 18.20 12.62
CA HIS A 417 -7.05 18.21 14.04
C HIS A 417 -5.63 18.71 14.25
N GLN A 418 -5.48 19.72 15.10
CA GLN A 418 -4.17 20.17 15.58
C GLN A 418 -3.69 19.25 16.70
N VAL A 419 -2.50 18.68 16.56
CA VAL A 419 -1.91 17.81 17.57
C VAL A 419 -1.46 18.65 18.78
N ASP A 420 -1.90 18.25 19.98
CA ASP A 420 -1.49 18.84 21.26
C ASP A 420 -0.36 18.01 21.88
N ALA A 421 0.84 18.61 21.99
CA ALA A 421 2.02 17.94 22.53
C ALA A 421 1.90 17.60 24.02
N GLU A 422 1.09 18.36 24.77
CA GLU A 422 0.97 18.22 26.23
C GLU A 422 -0.06 17.15 26.64
N LYS A 423 -0.96 16.77 25.72
CA LYS A 423 -2.09 15.87 25.99
C LYS A 423 -1.96 14.56 25.19
N PRO A 424 -1.34 13.51 25.77
CA PRO A 424 -1.30 12.19 25.15
C PRO A 424 -2.70 11.65 24.85
N THR A 425 -2.97 11.38 23.58
CA THR A 425 -4.19 10.70 23.13
C THR A 425 -3.95 9.19 23.06
N LYS A 426 -5.03 8.40 23.15
CA LYS A 426 -4.92 6.94 22.95
C LYS A 426 -4.76 6.61 21.46
N TYR A 427 -5.54 7.28 20.62
CA TYR A 427 -5.60 7.06 19.18
C TYR A 427 -5.09 8.27 18.41
N ILE A 428 -4.51 7.98 17.26
CA ILE A 428 -4.01 8.96 16.29
C ILE A 428 -4.66 8.61 14.95
N TYR A 429 -5.31 9.60 14.35
CA TYR A 429 -5.92 9.49 13.03
C TYR A 429 -5.16 10.40 12.08
N PHE A 430 -4.72 9.85 10.95
CA PHE A 430 -3.92 10.61 10.00
C PHE A 430 -4.09 10.09 8.58
N ALA A 431 -3.98 11.00 7.61
CA ALA A 431 -3.81 10.69 6.21
C ALA A 431 -2.47 11.23 5.71
N ILE A 432 -2.06 10.79 4.53
CA ILE A 432 -0.93 11.35 3.80
C ILE A 432 -1.45 12.39 2.80
N ASP A 433 -0.77 13.52 2.69
CA ASP A 433 -1.14 14.59 1.76
C ASP A 433 -0.65 14.28 0.32
N ASP A 434 -1.13 15.07 -0.63
CA ASP A 434 -0.97 14.86 -2.08
C ASP A 434 0.50 14.82 -2.53
N VAL A 435 1.39 15.50 -1.77
CA VAL A 435 2.85 15.52 -2.02
C VAL A 435 3.53 14.15 -2.01
N PHE A 436 2.93 13.16 -1.34
CA PHE A 436 3.42 11.79 -1.33
C PHE A 436 2.55 10.84 -2.15
N GLU A 437 1.29 11.19 -2.41
CA GLU A 437 0.30 10.28 -3.01
C GLU A 437 0.75 9.67 -4.34
N ALA A 438 1.31 10.49 -5.23
CA ALA A 438 1.82 10.08 -6.54
C ALA A 438 2.89 8.99 -6.48
N TYR A 439 3.56 8.82 -5.33
CA TYR A 439 4.64 7.84 -5.14
C TYR A 439 4.18 6.55 -4.46
N LEU A 440 2.89 6.44 -4.12
CA LEU A 440 2.34 5.31 -3.36
C LEU A 440 1.53 4.33 -4.21
N ALA A 441 1.27 4.64 -5.48
CA ALA A 441 0.47 3.82 -6.37
C ALA A 441 1.09 3.70 -7.78
N GLY A 442 0.62 2.71 -8.56
CA GLY A 442 0.96 2.51 -9.96
C GLY A 442 2.45 2.31 -10.25
N SER A 443 2.87 2.69 -11.47
CA SER A 443 4.26 2.66 -11.93
C SER A 443 5.18 3.66 -11.20
N GLY A 444 4.59 4.64 -10.50
CA GLY A 444 5.27 5.60 -9.63
C GLY A 444 5.59 5.07 -8.23
N ARG A 445 5.16 3.85 -7.88
CA ARG A 445 5.35 3.27 -6.54
C ARG A 445 6.83 3.16 -6.18
N GLN A 446 7.26 3.92 -5.18
CA GLN A 446 8.64 3.98 -4.71
C GLN A 446 8.68 3.63 -3.22
N ILE A 447 8.90 2.35 -2.92
CA ILE A 447 9.07 1.82 -1.57
C ILE A 447 10.45 1.16 -1.41
N ALA A 448 10.95 1.13 -0.18
CA ALA A 448 12.17 0.46 0.21
C ALA A 448 11.98 -0.35 1.51
N LEU A 449 12.87 -1.30 1.73
CA LEU A 449 13.09 -1.92 3.03
C LEU A 449 14.07 -1.08 3.86
N GLN A 450 13.71 -0.81 5.12
CA GLN A 450 14.53 -0.15 6.13
C GLN A 450 14.65 -1.04 7.37
N HIS A 451 15.87 -1.33 7.83
CA HIS A 451 16.03 -2.14 9.04
C HIS A 451 15.43 -1.43 10.26
N MET A 452 14.71 -2.17 11.11
CA MET A 452 14.04 -1.63 12.32
C MET A 452 15.01 -0.92 13.27
N LYS A 453 16.29 -1.32 13.28
CA LYS A 453 17.33 -0.68 14.10
C LYS A 453 17.44 0.83 13.87
N ALA A 454 17.09 1.33 12.68
CA ALA A 454 17.00 2.77 12.42
C ALA A 454 16.16 3.51 13.47
N LEU A 455 15.05 2.91 13.91
CA LEU A 455 14.14 3.49 14.89
C LEU A 455 14.55 3.18 16.34
N HIS A 456 15.40 2.18 16.56
CA HIS A 456 15.80 1.69 17.88
C HIS A 456 17.14 2.22 18.37
N TYR A 457 18.02 2.64 17.47
CA TYR A 457 19.29 3.26 17.85
C TYR A 457 19.06 4.48 18.74
N HIS A 458 19.95 4.66 19.72
CA HIS A 458 19.86 5.81 20.60
C HIS A 458 20.06 7.12 19.80
N PRO A 459 19.17 8.11 19.91
CA PRO A 459 19.17 9.29 19.05
C PRO A 459 20.43 10.17 19.19
N VAL A 460 21.14 10.12 20.33
CA VAL A 460 22.40 10.87 20.54
C VAL A 460 23.65 9.96 20.43
N GLN A 461 23.74 8.91 21.24
CA GLN A 461 24.93 8.06 21.33
C GLN A 461 25.20 7.25 20.05
N GLN A 462 24.14 6.82 19.36
CA GLN A 462 24.21 5.99 18.15
C GLN A 462 23.72 6.74 16.91
N LEU A 463 24.03 8.03 16.86
CA LEU A 463 23.56 8.94 15.81
C LEU A 463 24.08 8.54 14.42
N TYR A 464 25.34 8.10 14.32
CA TYR A 464 25.95 7.66 13.06
C TYR A 464 25.23 6.41 12.54
N GLU A 465 25.07 5.40 13.38
CA GLU A 465 24.39 4.14 13.08
C GLU A 465 22.95 4.41 12.63
N LYS A 466 22.22 5.25 13.38
CA LYS A 466 20.84 5.64 13.06
C LYS A 466 20.70 6.24 11.67
N ARG A 467 21.50 7.27 11.36
CA ARG A 467 21.38 8.00 10.09
C ARG A 467 21.97 7.21 8.92
N LEU A 468 23.07 6.48 9.13
CA LEU A 468 23.63 5.57 8.12
C LEU A 468 22.64 4.46 7.76
N CYS A 469 21.94 3.87 8.74
CA CYS A 469 20.91 2.87 8.47
C CYS A 469 19.82 3.40 7.52
N ARG A 470 19.38 4.65 7.68
CA ARG A 470 18.40 5.30 6.78
C ARG A 470 18.98 5.60 5.40
N TYR A 471 20.20 6.12 5.37
CA TYR A 471 20.90 6.41 4.12
C TYR A 471 21.07 5.14 3.26
N LEU A 472 21.50 4.05 3.88
CA LEU A 472 21.71 2.76 3.21
C LEU A 472 20.41 2.17 2.67
N SER A 473 19.30 2.25 3.42
CA SER A 473 17.97 1.85 2.94
C SER A 473 17.61 2.54 1.63
N TRP A 474 17.81 3.87 1.57
CA TRP A 474 17.54 4.66 0.37
C TRP A 474 18.52 4.35 -0.77
N ARG A 475 19.81 4.21 -0.44
CA ARG A 475 20.88 3.95 -1.39
C ARG A 475 20.69 2.61 -2.09
N TRP A 476 20.46 1.53 -1.35
CA TRP A 476 20.27 0.19 -1.91
C TRP A 476 19.09 0.13 -2.86
N ARG A 477 17.95 0.73 -2.51
CA ARG A 477 16.80 0.77 -3.40
C ARG A 477 17.07 1.54 -4.69
N THR A 478 17.89 2.59 -4.62
CA THR A 478 18.26 3.42 -5.77
C THR A 478 19.23 2.71 -6.72
N VAL A 479 20.20 1.95 -6.19
CA VAL A 479 21.19 1.23 -7.01
C VAL A 479 20.72 -0.17 -7.45
N ALA A 480 19.70 -0.73 -6.80
CA ALA A 480 19.17 -2.08 -7.06
C ALA A 480 18.86 -2.36 -8.54
N ARG A 481 18.25 -1.40 -9.26
CA ARG A 481 17.94 -1.57 -10.70
C ARG A 481 19.17 -1.86 -11.56
N LYS A 482 20.34 -1.34 -11.16
CA LYS A 482 21.61 -1.47 -11.90
C LYS A 482 22.49 -2.61 -11.38
N GLY A 483 22.04 -3.39 -10.37
CA GLY A 483 22.86 -4.40 -9.70
C GLY A 483 24.06 -3.83 -8.93
N GLY A 484 24.07 -2.52 -8.67
CA GLY A 484 25.25 -1.77 -8.23
C GLY A 484 25.54 -1.82 -6.72
N PHE A 485 25.25 -2.94 -6.04
CA PHE A 485 25.44 -3.04 -4.58
C PHE A 485 26.92 -3.01 -4.17
N GLN A 486 27.84 -3.32 -5.07
CA GLN A 486 29.28 -3.28 -4.81
C GLN A 486 29.92 -1.92 -5.10
N THR A 487 29.14 -0.94 -5.58
CA THR A 487 29.68 0.39 -5.90
C THR A 487 30.13 1.08 -4.61
N PRO A 488 31.41 1.51 -4.50
CA PRO A 488 31.90 2.23 -3.34
C PRO A 488 31.11 3.53 -3.11
N ASN A 489 30.90 3.89 -1.85
CA ASN A 489 30.36 5.19 -1.46
C ASN A 489 31.50 6.00 -0.86
N THR A 490 31.74 7.21 -1.37
CA THR A 490 32.75 8.10 -0.82
C THR A 490 32.37 8.51 0.61
N ILE A 491 33.33 8.49 1.54
CA ILE A 491 33.09 8.86 2.94
C ILE A 491 32.51 10.27 3.03
N SER A 492 33.01 11.22 2.23
CA SER A 492 32.50 12.59 2.13
C SER A 492 31.00 12.64 1.83
N THR A 493 30.55 11.89 0.83
CA THR A 493 29.12 11.76 0.46
C THR A 493 28.29 11.14 1.58
N MET A 494 28.83 10.11 2.25
CA MET A 494 28.14 9.49 3.38
C MET A 494 27.97 10.49 4.53
N PHE A 495 29.03 11.21 4.90
CA PHE A 495 29.01 12.24 5.94
C PHE A 495 28.01 13.35 5.61
N GLU A 496 28.03 13.86 4.38
CA GLU A 496 27.05 14.84 3.91
C GLU A 496 25.62 14.30 4.03
N SER A 497 25.39 13.04 3.63
CA SER A 497 24.06 12.44 3.70
C SER A 497 23.54 12.35 5.14
N ILE A 498 24.39 11.98 6.11
CA ILE A 498 24.02 11.86 7.52
C ILE A 498 24.13 13.18 8.30
N GLY A 499 24.57 14.27 7.65
CA GLY A 499 24.73 15.58 8.29
C GLY A 499 25.88 15.63 9.29
N MET A 500 26.93 14.84 9.08
CA MET A 500 28.16 14.87 9.88
C MET A 500 29.26 15.61 9.12
N LYS A 501 30.22 16.16 9.85
CA LYS A 501 31.39 16.85 9.27
C LYS A 501 32.68 16.22 9.78
N LEU A 502 33.73 16.28 8.97
CA LEU A 502 35.07 15.90 9.38
C LEU A 502 35.55 16.86 10.48
N ASN A 503 36.02 16.32 11.60
CA ASN A 503 36.69 17.13 12.61
C ASN A 503 38.15 17.37 12.20
N GLU A 504 38.44 18.52 11.61
CA GLU A 504 39.78 18.84 11.11
C GLU A 504 40.86 18.88 12.21
N ARG A 505 40.48 19.17 13.46
CA ARG A 505 41.42 19.20 14.59
C ARG A 505 41.78 17.80 15.09
N THR A 506 40.84 16.85 15.01
CA THR A 506 41.02 15.48 15.49
C THR A 506 40.43 14.46 14.51
N PRO A 507 40.94 14.39 13.27
CA PRO A 507 40.36 13.55 12.22
C PRO A 507 40.38 12.06 12.57
N SER A 508 41.36 11.60 13.36
CA SER A 508 41.44 10.21 13.83
C SER A 508 40.20 9.80 14.63
N ARG A 509 39.64 10.70 15.46
CA ARG A 509 38.41 10.43 16.21
C ARG A 509 37.19 10.32 15.31
N THR A 510 37.14 11.12 14.24
CA THR A 510 36.08 11.03 13.24
C THR A 510 36.13 9.70 12.50
N ARG A 511 37.33 9.28 12.08
CA ARG A 511 37.57 7.98 11.46
C ARG A 511 37.15 6.83 12.36
N GLU A 512 37.67 6.77 13.58
CA GLU A 512 37.35 5.73 14.56
C GLU A 512 35.83 5.67 14.86
N ARG A 513 35.17 6.83 15.00
CA ARG A 513 33.72 6.88 15.24
C ARG A 513 32.92 6.31 14.08
N PHE A 514 33.35 6.58 12.85
CA PHE A 514 32.72 6.10 11.63
C PHE A 514 32.90 4.60 11.45
N GLU A 515 34.13 4.10 11.60
CA GLU A 515 34.44 2.66 11.54
C GLU A 515 33.63 1.89 12.60
N ARG A 516 33.63 2.38 13.86
CA ARG A 516 32.82 1.79 14.94
C ARG A 516 31.31 1.78 14.61
N ALA A 517 30.82 2.78 13.89
CA ALA A 517 29.41 2.78 13.47
C ALA A 517 29.14 1.69 12.43
N LEU A 518 30.05 1.48 11.47
CA LEU A 518 29.93 0.41 10.49
C LEU A 518 30.05 -0.97 11.14
N ASP A 519 30.98 -1.15 12.08
CA ASP A 519 31.11 -2.38 12.86
C ASP A 519 29.83 -2.67 13.64
N GLN A 520 29.25 -1.65 14.30
CA GLN A 520 28.00 -1.80 15.03
C GLN A 520 26.83 -2.16 14.09
N LEU A 521 26.76 -1.55 12.90
CA LEU A 521 25.74 -1.89 11.90
C LEU A 521 25.89 -3.34 11.41
N GLN A 522 27.12 -3.83 11.26
CA GLN A 522 27.39 -5.22 10.87
C GLN A 522 27.01 -6.20 11.99
N LEU A 523 27.41 -5.91 13.24
CA LEU A 523 27.05 -6.70 14.41
C LEU A 523 25.53 -6.78 14.61
N ASP A 524 24.81 -5.70 14.33
CA ASP A 524 23.35 -5.64 14.42
C ASP A 524 22.62 -6.27 13.22
N GLY A 525 23.35 -6.79 12.22
CA GLY A 525 22.78 -7.38 11.01
C GLY A 525 22.15 -6.38 10.04
N VAL A 526 22.39 -5.08 10.23
CA VAL A 526 21.90 -4.02 9.33
C VAL A 526 22.65 -4.08 8.00
N ILE A 527 23.93 -4.38 8.03
CA ILE A 527 24.79 -4.63 6.86
C ILE A 527 25.41 -6.02 6.96
N ASP A 528 25.75 -6.63 5.83
CA ASP A 528 26.44 -7.93 5.80
C ASP A 528 27.94 -7.78 6.09
N SER A 529 28.57 -6.83 5.40
CA SER A 529 29.98 -6.50 5.60
C SER A 529 30.30 -5.10 5.10
N TRP A 530 31.43 -4.54 5.54
CA TRP A 530 32.00 -3.33 4.97
C TRP A 530 33.52 -3.47 4.77
N GLN A 531 34.07 -2.74 3.81
CA GLN A 531 35.51 -2.62 3.59
C GLN A 531 35.84 -1.32 2.86
N TYR A 532 37.05 -0.80 3.06
CA TYR A 532 37.56 0.28 2.24
C TYR A 532 37.76 -0.16 0.78
N ASP A 533 37.53 0.76 -0.15
CA ASP A 533 37.97 0.66 -1.54
C ASP A 533 39.31 1.39 -1.66
N LYS A 534 40.40 0.62 -1.79
CA LYS A 534 41.76 1.14 -2.06
C LYS A 534 42.31 2.09 -0.99
N TRP A 535 42.05 1.81 0.30
CA TRP A 535 42.71 2.49 1.41
C TRP A 535 44.03 1.78 1.76
N ASP A 536 45.10 2.55 1.90
CA ASP A 536 46.39 2.09 2.42
C ASP A 536 46.62 2.72 3.79
N GLU A 537 46.78 1.89 4.83
CA GLU A 537 46.96 2.36 6.20
C GLU A 537 48.23 3.18 6.40
N ILE A 538 49.25 3.00 5.56
CA ILE A 538 50.47 3.79 5.61
C ILE A 538 50.17 5.29 5.38
N ILE A 539 49.10 5.61 4.63
CA ILE A 539 48.68 6.99 4.40
C ILE A 539 48.25 7.65 5.71
N ALA A 540 47.73 6.91 6.70
CA ALA A 540 47.26 7.46 7.97
C ALA A 540 48.38 8.14 8.79
N ASP A 541 49.64 7.78 8.55
CA ASP A 541 50.82 8.37 9.19
C ASP A 541 51.32 9.64 8.49
N MET A 542 50.78 9.97 7.31
CA MET A 542 51.21 11.11 6.50
C MET A 542 50.44 12.40 6.82
N LYS A 543 51.10 13.55 6.65
CA LYS A 543 50.43 14.85 6.82
C LYS A 543 49.31 15.03 5.78
N GLY A 544 48.11 15.38 6.23
CA GLY A 544 46.96 15.63 5.35
C GLY A 544 46.17 14.37 4.97
N TRP A 545 46.48 13.22 5.57
CA TRP A 545 45.79 11.94 5.36
C TRP A 545 44.28 12.03 5.46
N SER A 546 43.76 12.91 6.32
CA SER A 546 42.33 13.04 6.59
C SER A 546 41.53 13.46 5.37
N ARG A 547 42.11 14.26 4.47
CA ARG A 547 41.48 14.64 3.20
C ARG A 547 41.42 13.46 2.23
N VAL A 548 42.50 12.68 2.16
CA VAL A 548 42.57 11.48 1.31
C VAL A 548 41.59 10.42 1.81
N TRP A 549 41.57 10.19 3.12
CA TRP A 549 40.60 9.30 3.78
C TRP A 549 39.16 9.74 3.49
N PHE A 550 38.86 11.03 3.59
CA PHE A 550 37.50 11.53 3.37
C PHE A 550 37.00 11.34 1.93
N GLU A 551 37.90 11.31 0.96
CA GLU A 551 37.58 11.00 -0.45
C GLU A 551 37.75 9.52 -0.80
N THR A 552 38.07 8.67 0.17
CA THR A 552 38.18 7.22 -0.04
C THR A 552 36.78 6.60 -0.15
N GLY A 553 36.65 5.58 -1.00
CA GLY A 553 35.43 4.81 -1.14
C GLY A 553 35.29 3.75 -0.05
N VAL A 554 34.05 3.46 0.34
CA VAL A 554 33.71 2.33 1.23
C VAL A 554 32.65 1.47 0.55
N VAL A 555 32.94 0.18 0.41
CA VAL A 555 31.99 -0.81 -0.09
C VAL A 555 31.22 -1.37 1.10
N ILE A 556 29.89 -1.26 1.06
CA ILE A 556 29.00 -1.72 2.12
C ILE A 556 28.00 -2.70 1.51
N LYS A 557 28.14 -3.98 1.87
CA LYS A 557 27.29 -5.05 1.34
C LYS A 557 25.95 -5.11 2.08
N PRO A 558 24.82 -5.11 1.36
CA PRO A 558 23.50 -5.30 1.97
C PRO A 558 23.32 -6.71 2.54
N PRO A 559 22.49 -6.88 3.59
CA PRO A 559 22.11 -8.20 4.10
C PRO A 559 21.24 -8.96 3.08
N LYS A 560 21.15 -10.29 3.25
CA LYS A 560 20.42 -11.18 2.33
C LYS A 560 18.99 -10.72 2.04
N ALA A 561 18.24 -10.33 3.06
CA ALA A 561 16.86 -9.84 2.92
C ALA A 561 16.72 -8.69 1.91
N ILE A 562 17.68 -7.76 1.88
CA ILE A 562 17.71 -6.65 0.91
C ILE A 562 18.02 -7.15 -0.50
N THR A 563 19.00 -8.05 -0.64
CA THR A 563 19.37 -8.60 -1.95
C THR A 563 18.25 -9.44 -2.56
N GLU A 564 17.58 -10.26 -1.76
CA GLU A 564 16.49 -11.13 -2.20
C GLU A 564 15.27 -10.31 -2.61
N GLN A 565 14.90 -9.30 -1.82
CA GLN A 565 13.79 -8.40 -2.14
C GLN A 565 13.98 -7.71 -3.50
N TYR A 566 15.20 -7.26 -3.80
CA TYR A 566 15.47 -6.46 -5.00
C TYR A 566 15.95 -7.26 -6.21
N LYS A 567 16.22 -8.56 -6.06
CA LYS A 567 16.56 -9.46 -7.18
C LYS A 567 15.53 -9.43 -8.31
N LYS A 568 14.26 -9.21 -7.98
CA LYS A 568 13.14 -9.17 -8.95
C LYS A 568 13.11 -7.91 -9.83
N ILE A 569 13.77 -6.82 -9.42
CA ILE A 569 13.77 -5.54 -10.14
C ILE A 569 15.11 -5.20 -10.80
N GLU A 570 16.10 -6.08 -10.66
CA GLU A 570 17.39 -5.98 -11.31
C GLU A 570 17.21 -6.19 -12.82
N GLN A 571 17.58 -5.19 -13.62
CA GLN A 571 17.59 -5.36 -15.07
C GLN A 571 18.81 -6.21 -15.42
N LYS A 572 18.59 -7.45 -15.88
CA LYS A 572 19.65 -8.23 -16.52
C LYS A 572 20.17 -7.41 -17.70
N LYS A 573 21.44 -7.00 -17.65
CA LYS A 573 22.12 -6.42 -18.82
C LYS A 573 21.93 -7.41 -19.97
N LYS A 574 21.29 -6.95 -21.04
CA LYS A 574 21.34 -7.63 -22.35
C LYS A 574 22.76 -7.54 -22.88
#